data_AF-A0A1X6ZMW7-F1
#
_entry.id   AF-A0A1X6ZMW7-F1
#
_cell.length_a   1.000
_cell.length_b   1.000
_cell.length_c   1.000
_cell.angle_alpha   90.00
_cell.angle_beta   90.00
_cell.angle_gamma   90.00
#
_symmetry.space_group_name_H-M   'P 1'
#
loop_
_entity.id
_entity.type
_entity.pdbx_description
1 polymer ?
#
loop_
_entity_poly.entity_id
_entity_poly.type
_entity_poly.pdbx_seq_one_letter_code
_entity_poly.pdbx_strand_id
1 'polypeptide(L)'
;MDGRDGLQQLLTLWSNLDMRRRVTAILAAMAMFAAVLGLANLASKPSLSLLYSGLESGQAGEIVRALDQRGVVYDVQGGSIYVEGARRDELRMTLASEGLPRNSSQGYELLDNLSGFGTTSQMFDAAYWRAKEGELARTIAASPQIAAARVHIAHQGATPFQRDLKPTASVALTASGEVSAAQARALRYLVASAVAGLDPDDVAVIDDSAELIGLADEATGSTTAQDRAEELKQKVQRLLEARVGLGNAVVEVAVETDNESESIRERRFDPQERVAISTETEEASNTSQNSGSGDVTVASNLPDGDGEGGGTSSSQQSETRERVNYEVSELNREVLRAAGAIRRLTVAVLVNGTEIEGADGTAVFEDRPEAELEALRDLVASAVGFDEARGDVITIKSMQFEPVAELGTLAAPGLFDQIHIDVMSLIQMAVLAVVALILGLFVVRPLLARGAEVPLLTAGDGEAPLDGEIDDDYELPELPGLGGFGGDDDGGGFPMMADFDGGGGAEDDPVAKLQALIEDRRDETMEILRSWLEEDEERA
;
A
#
# COMPACT_ATOMS: atom_id res chain seq x y z
N MET A 1 38.37 -71.39 -3.51
CA MET A 1 39.82 -71.18 -3.69
C MET A 1 39.93 -70.24 -4.88
N ASP A 2 40.17 -68.94 -4.67
CA ASP A 2 40.46 -68.00 -5.79
C ASP A 2 40.91 -66.59 -5.33
N GLY A 3 40.76 -66.24 -4.04
CA GLY A 3 41.24 -64.94 -3.54
C GLY A 3 42.76 -64.83 -3.39
N ARG A 4 43.48 -65.96 -3.31
CA ARG A 4 44.94 -65.98 -3.13
C ARG A 4 45.69 -65.79 -4.46
N ASP A 5 45.12 -66.24 -5.57
CA ASP A 5 45.75 -66.17 -6.89
C ASP A 5 45.65 -64.74 -7.47
N GLY A 6 44.55 -64.03 -7.20
CA GLY A 6 44.42 -62.61 -7.54
C GLY A 6 45.40 -61.70 -6.78
N LEU A 7 45.66 -61.97 -5.49
CA LEU A 7 46.66 -61.24 -4.70
C LEU A 7 48.09 -61.50 -5.18
N GLN A 8 48.40 -62.73 -5.59
CA GLN A 8 49.71 -63.09 -6.14
C GLN A 8 49.95 -62.50 -7.54
N GLN A 9 48.90 -62.41 -8.38
CA GLN A 9 48.95 -61.70 -9.65
C GLN A 9 49.14 -60.19 -9.47
N LEU A 10 48.49 -59.57 -8.48
CA LEU A 10 48.70 -58.17 -8.16
C LEU A 10 50.12 -57.88 -7.65
N LEU A 11 50.69 -58.79 -6.83
CA LEU A 11 52.06 -58.66 -6.31
C LEU A 11 53.12 -58.81 -7.41
N THR A 12 52.91 -59.72 -8.37
CA THR A 12 53.83 -59.94 -9.51
C THR A 12 53.72 -58.83 -10.57
N LEU A 13 52.53 -58.26 -10.78
CA LEU A 13 52.35 -57.05 -11.57
C LEU A 13 53.00 -55.83 -10.90
N TRP A 14 52.99 -55.77 -9.57
CA TRP A 14 53.59 -54.67 -8.80
C TRP A 14 55.13 -54.72 -8.74
N SER A 15 55.73 -55.91 -8.79
CA SER A 15 57.19 -56.07 -8.84
C SER A 15 57.80 -55.84 -10.23
N ASN A 16 57.03 -56.01 -11.30
CA ASN A 16 57.47 -55.81 -12.70
C ASN A 16 57.23 -54.39 -13.25
N LEU A 17 56.80 -53.44 -12.40
CA LEU A 17 56.56 -52.05 -12.79
C LEU A 17 57.81 -51.19 -12.54
N ASP A 18 58.20 -50.43 -13.56
CA ASP A 18 59.22 -49.39 -13.51
C ASP A 18 59.04 -48.46 -12.29
N MET A 19 60.14 -48.03 -11.65
CA MET A 19 60.10 -47.22 -10.41
C MET A 19 59.22 -45.95 -10.57
N ARG A 20 59.25 -45.32 -11.75
CA ARG A 20 58.40 -44.18 -12.10
C ARG A 20 56.90 -44.53 -12.10
N ARG A 21 56.53 -45.70 -12.62
CA ARG A 21 55.14 -46.18 -12.68
C ARG A 21 54.59 -46.55 -11.30
N ARG A 22 55.46 -47.03 -10.41
CA ARG A 22 55.11 -47.35 -9.02
C ARG A 22 54.79 -46.09 -8.21
N VAL A 23 55.57 -45.03 -8.39
CA VAL A 23 55.34 -43.72 -7.76
C VAL A 23 54.05 -43.08 -8.28
N THR A 24 53.78 -43.10 -9.59
CA THR A 24 52.53 -42.55 -10.15
C THR A 24 51.29 -43.31 -9.69
N ALA A 25 51.36 -44.64 -9.55
CA ALA A 25 50.25 -45.44 -9.05
C ALA A 25 49.93 -45.15 -7.57
N ILE A 26 50.95 -44.97 -6.74
CA ILE A 26 50.78 -44.59 -5.32
C ILE A 26 50.18 -43.18 -5.20
N LEU A 27 50.65 -42.23 -6.02
CA LEU A 27 50.15 -40.85 -6.02
C LEU A 27 48.69 -40.80 -6.50
N ALA A 28 48.33 -41.55 -7.53
CA ALA A 28 46.95 -41.68 -8.00
C ALA A 28 46.03 -42.33 -6.96
N ALA A 29 46.49 -43.36 -6.25
CA ALA A 29 45.73 -43.99 -5.17
C ALA A 29 45.51 -43.02 -3.98
N MET A 30 46.52 -42.24 -3.60
CA MET A 30 46.37 -41.21 -2.57
C MET A 30 45.44 -40.08 -2.99
N ALA A 31 45.51 -39.62 -4.25
CA ALA A 31 44.61 -38.60 -4.78
C ALA A 31 43.16 -39.09 -4.81
N MET A 32 42.93 -40.35 -5.20
CA MET A 32 41.62 -40.98 -5.15
C MET A 32 41.09 -41.09 -3.71
N PHE A 33 41.94 -41.50 -2.77
CA PHE A 33 41.56 -41.59 -1.36
C PHE A 33 41.22 -40.22 -0.76
N ALA A 34 42.00 -39.18 -1.09
CA ALA A 34 41.74 -37.80 -0.68
C ALA A 34 40.42 -37.25 -1.29
N ALA A 35 40.14 -37.55 -2.56
CA ALA A 35 38.89 -37.16 -3.21
C ALA A 35 37.66 -37.84 -2.57
N VAL A 36 37.76 -39.13 -2.22
CA VAL A 36 36.69 -39.87 -1.53
C VAL A 36 36.45 -39.32 -0.12
N LEU A 37 37.51 -38.99 0.62
CA LEU A 37 37.40 -38.34 1.93
C LEU A 37 36.80 -36.93 1.82
N GLY A 38 37.19 -36.15 0.81
CA GLY A 38 36.63 -34.83 0.54
C GLY A 38 35.13 -34.89 0.24
N LEU A 39 34.70 -35.86 -0.59
CA LEU A 39 33.29 -36.12 -0.88
C LEU A 39 32.51 -36.58 0.35
N ALA A 40 33.06 -37.50 1.14
CA ALA A 40 32.41 -37.98 2.36
C ALA A 40 32.17 -36.85 3.37
N ASN A 41 33.14 -35.93 3.50
CA ASN A 41 33.04 -34.80 4.41
C ASN A 41 32.06 -33.72 3.90
N LEU A 42 32.00 -33.49 2.58
CA LEU A 42 31.06 -32.54 1.98
C LEU A 42 29.62 -33.07 1.99
N ALA A 43 29.42 -34.37 1.77
CA ALA A 43 28.12 -35.02 1.81
C ALA A 43 27.53 -35.19 3.22
N SER A 44 28.38 -35.12 4.26
CA SER A 44 27.95 -35.29 5.66
C SER A 44 27.47 -33.99 6.32
N LYS A 45 27.50 -32.84 5.62
CA LYS A 45 26.97 -31.58 6.17
C LYS A 45 25.44 -31.58 6.06
N PRO A 46 24.70 -31.40 7.18
CA PRO A 46 23.25 -31.31 7.12
C PRO A 46 22.82 -30.09 6.29
N SER A 47 21.92 -30.28 5.34
CA SER A 47 21.26 -29.16 4.67
C SER A 47 20.25 -28.54 5.63
N LEU A 48 20.60 -27.38 6.18
CA LEU A 48 19.70 -26.59 7.01
C LEU A 48 18.69 -25.87 6.11
N SER A 49 17.42 -25.91 6.51
CA SER A 49 16.29 -25.29 5.83
C SER A 49 15.50 -24.43 6.80
N LEU A 50 14.91 -23.34 6.31
CA LEU A 50 14.13 -22.42 7.14
C LEU A 50 12.86 -23.11 7.66
N LEU A 51 12.71 -23.18 8.97
CA LEU A 51 11.51 -23.68 9.64
C LEU A 51 10.49 -22.56 9.84
N TYR A 52 10.90 -21.49 10.51
CA TYR A 52 10.10 -20.28 10.78
C TYR A 52 10.99 -19.03 10.67
N SER A 53 10.40 -17.92 10.24
CA SER A 53 11.03 -16.60 10.11
C SER A 53 10.18 -15.53 10.80
N GLY A 54 10.81 -14.43 11.21
CA GLY A 54 10.09 -13.28 11.77
C GLY A 54 9.49 -13.53 13.16
N LEU A 55 10.06 -14.47 13.92
CA LEU A 55 9.59 -14.76 15.27
C LEU A 55 10.09 -13.71 16.26
N GLU A 56 9.22 -13.30 17.17
CA GLU A 56 9.60 -12.51 18.34
C GLU A 56 10.45 -13.37 19.31
N SER A 57 11.37 -12.75 20.05
CA SER A 57 12.32 -13.43 20.94
C SER A 57 11.65 -14.43 21.91
N GLY A 58 10.44 -14.13 22.38
CA GLY A 58 9.66 -15.01 23.24
C GLY A 58 9.16 -16.28 22.52
N GLN A 59 8.58 -16.12 21.33
CA GLN A 59 8.09 -17.24 20.50
C GLN A 59 9.25 -18.13 20.01
N ALA A 60 10.36 -17.51 19.61
CA ALA A 60 11.57 -18.22 19.22
C ALA A 60 12.11 -19.10 20.36
N GLY A 61 12.09 -18.61 21.61
CA GLY A 61 12.50 -19.36 22.78
C GLY A 61 11.64 -20.59 23.09
N GLU A 62 10.33 -20.52 22.86
CA GLU A 62 9.43 -21.68 23.04
C GLU A 62 9.68 -22.76 21.98
N ILE A 63 9.88 -22.37 20.71
CA ILE A 63 10.20 -23.30 19.62
C ILE A 63 11.56 -23.94 19.86
N VAL A 64 12.58 -23.18 20.27
CA VAL A 64 13.91 -23.71 20.61
C VAL A 64 13.81 -24.77 21.71
N ARG A 65 13.05 -24.52 22.79
CA ARG A 65 12.82 -25.53 23.85
C ARG A 65 12.15 -26.79 23.31
N ALA A 66 11.16 -26.65 22.42
CA ALA A 66 10.47 -27.78 21.81
C ALA A 66 11.36 -28.58 20.85
N LEU A 67 12.32 -27.93 20.19
CA LEU A 67 13.35 -28.56 19.35
C LEU A 67 14.45 -29.25 20.19
N ASP A 68 14.89 -28.61 21.28
CA ASP A 68 15.86 -29.17 22.24
C ASP A 68 15.34 -30.48 22.87
N GLN A 69 14.07 -30.50 23.30
CA GLN A 69 13.44 -31.70 23.87
C GLN A 69 13.42 -32.89 22.93
N ARG A 70 13.44 -32.63 21.61
CA ARG A 70 13.42 -33.65 20.55
C ARG A 70 14.82 -33.99 20.03
N GLY A 71 15.86 -33.30 20.51
CA GLY A 71 17.24 -33.50 20.06
C GLY A 71 17.42 -33.15 18.58
N VAL A 72 16.69 -32.17 18.08
CA VAL A 72 16.82 -31.69 16.69
C VAL A 72 17.99 -30.73 16.60
N VAL A 73 18.83 -30.86 15.56
CA VAL A 73 19.86 -29.85 15.27
C VAL A 73 19.20 -28.63 14.66
N TYR A 74 19.38 -27.48 15.28
CA TYR A 74 18.84 -26.20 14.81
C TYR A 74 19.91 -25.10 14.81
N ASP A 75 19.66 -24.06 14.02
CA ASP A 75 20.44 -22.82 13.99
C ASP A 75 19.49 -21.62 14.08
N VAL A 76 19.84 -20.61 14.88
CA VAL A 76 18.98 -19.45 15.15
C VAL A 76 19.69 -18.18 14.68
N GLN A 77 19.06 -17.46 13.75
CA GLN A 77 19.59 -16.22 13.19
C GLN A 77 18.49 -15.16 13.17
N GLY A 78 18.61 -14.12 14.01
CA GLY A 78 17.77 -12.91 13.94
C GLY A 78 16.25 -13.16 13.93
N GLY A 79 15.74 -14.11 14.73
CA GLY A 79 14.31 -14.47 14.76
C GLY A 79 13.88 -15.51 13.70
N SER A 80 14.84 -16.05 12.95
CA SER A 80 14.64 -17.18 12.04
C SER A 80 15.28 -18.45 12.60
N ILE A 81 14.56 -19.57 12.52
CA ILE A 81 15.01 -20.88 13.01
C ILE A 81 15.18 -21.81 11.81
N TYR A 82 16.37 -22.39 11.68
CA TYR A 82 16.71 -23.35 10.64
C TYR A 82 16.85 -24.76 11.24
N VAL A 83 16.39 -25.77 10.52
CA VAL A 83 16.48 -27.20 10.90
C VAL A 83 16.84 -28.05 9.69
N GLU A 84 17.25 -29.30 9.92
CA GLU A 84 17.51 -30.27 8.84
C GLU A 84 16.35 -30.36 7.83
N GLY A 85 16.66 -30.19 6.55
CA GLY A 85 15.68 -30.17 5.46
C GLY A 85 14.75 -31.38 5.41
N ALA A 86 15.27 -32.56 5.73
CA ALA A 86 14.49 -33.80 5.75
C ALA A 86 13.40 -33.83 6.84
N ARG A 87 13.59 -33.08 7.94
CA ARG A 87 12.68 -33.08 9.11
C ARG A 87 11.82 -31.82 9.20
N ARG A 88 12.01 -30.84 8.30
CA ARG A 88 11.31 -29.55 8.33
C ARG A 88 9.78 -29.69 8.40
N ASP A 89 9.19 -30.46 7.49
CA ASP A 89 7.74 -30.53 7.36
C ASP A 89 7.10 -31.34 8.51
N GLU A 90 7.77 -32.41 8.95
CA GLU A 90 7.38 -33.18 10.14
C GLU A 90 7.40 -32.29 11.40
N LEU A 91 8.46 -31.49 11.57
CA LEU A 91 8.60 -30.57 12.70
C LEU A 91 7.57 -29.46 12.67
N ARG A 92 7.25 -28.89 11.49
CA ARG A 92 6.15 -27.92 11.37
C ARG A 92 4.82 -28.51 11.81
N MET A 93 4.49 -29.70 11.32
CA MET A 93 3.23 -30.35 11.68
C MET A 93 3.17 -30.70 13.17
N THR A 94 4.29 -31.15 13.73
CA THR A 94 4.40 -31.48 15.16
C THR A 94 4.28 -30.23 16.03
N LEU A 95 5.03 -29.16 15.74
CA LEU A 95 4.98 -27.90 16.49
C LEU A 95 3.60 -27.23 16.37
N ALA A 96 2.97 -27.30 15.20
CA ALA A 96 1.60 -26.82 15.01
C ALA A 96 0.59 -27.59 15.87
N SER A 97 0.77 -28.91 16.06
CA SER A 97 -0.08 -29.70 16.95
C SER A 97 0.06 -29.32 18.43
N GLU A 98 1.19 -28.71 18.81
CA GLU A 98 1.45 -28.17 20.14
C GLU A 98 1.02 -26.70 20.29
N GLY A 99 0.46 -26.10 19.23
CA GLY A 99 0.06 -24.69 19.22
C GLY A 99 1.23 -23.71 19.14
N LEU A 100 2.38 -24.14 18.61
CA LEU A 100 3.55 -23.30 18.37
C LEU A 100 3.69 -22.94 16.89
N PRO A 101 4.03 -21.66 16.56
CA PRO A 101 4.20 -20.52 17.47
C PRO A 101 2.87 -20.04 18.06
N ARG A 102 2.88 -19.63 19.33
CA ARG A 102 1.72 -19.00 19.97
C ARG A 102 1.54 -17.60 19.41
N ASN A 103 0.35 -17.30 18.90
CA ASN A 103 -0.03 -15.93 18.55
C ASN A 103 0.03 -15.05 19.81
N SER A 104 0.68 -13.89 19.72
CA SER A 104 0.96 -13.01 20.87
C SER A 104 -0.30 -12.31 21.43
N SER A 105 -1.41 -12.32 20.70
CA SER A 105 -2.70 -11.76 21.13
C SER A 105 -3.58 -12.81 21.83
N GLN A 106 -3.53 -12.84 23.16
CA GLN A 106 -4.49 -13.58 23.99
C GLN A 106 -5.83 -12.83 24.00
N GLY A 107 -6.92 -13.54 23.68
CA GLY A 107 -8.28 -12.98 23.66
C GLY A 107 -9.10 -13.46 24.86
N TYR A 108 -10.25 -14.09 24.61
CA TYR A 108 -11.10 -14.62 25.70
C TYR A 108 -10.48 -15.75 26.53
N GLU A 109 -9.41 -16.36 26.02
CA GLU A 109 -8.57 -17.36 26.69
C GLU A 109 -8.03 -16.86 28.06
N LEU A 110 -7.92 -15.53 28.24
CA LEU A 110 -7.55 -14.91 29.52
C LEU A 110 -8.59 -15.17 30.62
N LEU A 111 -9.87 -15.28 30.27
CA LEU A 111 -10.96 -15.45 31.24
C LEU A 111 -11.05 -16.88 31.77
N ASP A 112 -10.65 -17.87 30.97
CA ASP A 112 -10.67 -19.29 31.37
C ASP A 112 -9.73 -19.56 32.56
N ASN A 113 -8.68 -18.76 32.68
CA ASN A 113 -7.70 -18.83 33.77
C ASN A 113 -8.16 -18.10 35.04
N LEU A 114 -9.25 -17.32 34.99
CA LEU A 114 -9.81 -16.57 36.13
C LEU A 114 -10.81 -17.39 36.94
N SER A 115 -10.51 -18.66 37.19
CA SER A 115 -11.31 -19.51 38.07
C SER A 115 -10.76 -19.48 39.50
N GLY A 116 -11.37 -18.71 40.40
CA GLY A 116 -10.97 -18.71 41.81
C GLY A 116 -11.89 -17.95 42.76
N PHE A 117 -11.96 -18.42 44.01
CA PHE A 117 -12.58 -17.75 45.18
C PHE A 117 -11.95 -16.37 45.52
N GLY A 118 -10.98 -15.88 44.72
CA GLY A 118 -10.22 -14.65 44.95
C GLY A 118 -10.32 -13.58 43.86
N THR A 119 -11.12 -13.77 42.80
CA THR A 119 -11.29 -12.76 41.74
C THR A 119 -12.23 -11.64 42.20
N THR A 120 -11.76 -10.40 42.18
CA THR A 120 -12.59 -9.21 42.43
C THR A 120 -13.30 -8.76 41.16
N SER A 121 -14.39 -7.99 41.28
CA SER A 121 -15.08 -7.41 40.11
C SER A 121 -14.13 -6.58 39.24
N GLN A 122 -13.26 -5.77 39.86
CA GLN A 122 -12.27 -4.96 39.15
C GLN A 122 -11.27 -5.81 38.36
N MET A 123 -10.85 -6.95 38.91
CA MET A 123 -9.95 -7.87 38.21
C MET A 123 -10.66 -8.55 37.04
N PHE A 124 -11.92 -8.93 37.21
CA PHE A 124 -12.74 -9.49 36.14
C PHE A 124 -12.95 -8.48 35.01
N ASP A 125 -13.31 -7.24 35.35
CA ASP A 125 -13.53 -6.16 34.38
C ASP A 125 -12.24 -5.87 33.59
N ALA A 126 -11.10 -5.74 34.29
CA ALA A 126 -9.80 -5.52 33.64
C ALA A 126 -9.43 -6.65 32.68
N ALA A 127 -9.69 -7.91 33.07
CA ALA A 127 -9.42 -9.04 32.21
C ALA A 127 -10.40 -9.16 31.03
N TYR A 128 -11.68 -8.81 31.24
CA TYR A 128 -12.69 -8.75 30.18
C TYR A 128 -12.32 -7.72 29.10
N TRP A 129 -11.90 -6.51 29.48
CA TRP A 129 -11.46 -5.49 28.53
C TRP A 129 -10.21 -5.91 27.78
N ARG A 130 -9.21 -6.48 28.48
CA ARG A 130 -8.00 -7.02 27.86
C ARG A 130 -8.31 -8.13 26.86
N ALA A 131 -9.27 -9.01 27.16
CA ALA A 131 -9.72 -10.05 26.26
C ALA A 131 -10.44 -9.47 25.03
N LYS A 132 -11.32 -8.48 25.23
CA LYS A 132 -12.01 -7.77 24.14
C LYS A 132 -11.03 -7.09 23.17
N GLU A 133 -10.02 -6.40 23.69
CA GLU A 133 -8.94 -5.80 22.92
C GLU A 133 -8.18 -6.85 22.10
N GLY A 134 -7.83 -7.99 22.72
CA GLY A 134 -7.13 -9.09 22.06
C GLY A 134 -7.93 -9.77 20.95
N GLU A 135 -9.23 -9.98 21.15
CA GLU A 135 -10.12 -10.56 20.12
C GLU A 135 -10.35 -9.62 18.95
N LEU A 136 -10.49 -8.32 19.21
CA LEU A 136 -10.59 -7.32 18.15
C LEU A 136 -9.29 -7.27 17.34
N ALA A 137 -8.15 -7.23 18.01
CA ALA A 137 -6.85 -7.30 17.35
C ALA A 137 -6.70 -8.55 16.46
N ARG A 138 -7.11 -9.73 16.96
CA ARG A 138 -7.10 -10.99 16.20
C ARG A 138 -8.02 -10.95 14.99
N THR A 139 -9.21 -10.38 15.14
CA THR A 139 -10.18 -10.23 14.03
C THR A 139 -9.64 -9.31 12.94
N ILE A 140 -9.02 -8.19 13.33
CA ILE A 140 -8.43 -7.23 12.39
C ILE A 140 -7.23 -7.84 11.66
N ALA A 141 -6.33 -8.52 12.39
CA ALA A 141 -5.16 -9.20 11.83
C ALA A 141 -5.49 -10.44 10.97
N ALA A 142 -6.74 -10.91 10.97
CA ALA A 142 -7.19 -11.94 10.03
C ALA A 142 -7.31 -11.41 8.58
N SER A 143 -7.31 -10.09 8.39
CA SER A 143 -7.25 -9.46 7.07
C SER A 143 -5.86 -9.66 6.43
N PRO A 144 -5.75 -10.15 5.18
CA PRO A 144 -4.46 -10.40 4.52
C PRO A 144 -3.54 -9.18 4.39
N GLN A 145 -4.11 -7.98 4.42
CA GLN A 145 -3.39 -6.71 4.26
C GLN A 145 -2.80 -6.20 5.58
N ILE A 146 -3.20 -6.78 6.73
CA ILE A 146 -2.82 -6.34 8.07
C ILE A 146 -1.92 -7.40 8.69
N ALA A 147 -0.63 -7.07 8.88
CA ALA A 147 0.34 -7.97 9.49
C ALA A 147 0.14 -8.10 11.01
N ALA A 148 -0.15 -6.97 11.66
CA ALA A 148 -0.47 -6.92 13.08
C ALA A 148 -1.46 -5.79 13.38
N ALA A 149 -2.24 -5.96 14.44
CA ALA A 149 -3.14 -4.94 14.94
C ALA A 149 -3.09 -4.90 16.46
N ARG A 150 -3.19 -3.69 17.02
CA ARG A 150 -3.27 -3.46 18.45
C ARG A 150 -4.44 -2.53 18.73
N VAL A 151 -5.35 -2.98 19.58
CA VAL A 151 -6.56 -2.22 19.92
C VAL A 151 -6.47 -1.82 21.39
N HIS A 152 -6.75 -0.55 21.66
CA HIS A 152 -6.86 0.00 23.00
C HIS A 152 -8.25 0.61 23.18
N ILE A 153 -8.94 0.20 24.24
CA ILE A 153 -10.28 0.71 24.57
C ILE A 153 -10.18 1.47 25.88
N ALA A 154 -10.43 2.77 25.82
CA ALA A 154 -10.55 3.59 27.01
C ALA A 154 -11.98 3.44 27.56
N HIS A 155 -12.14 2.52 28.52
CA HIS A 155 -13.37 2.38 29.29
C HIS A 155 -13.18 2.93 30.71
N GLN A 156 -13.92 3.98 31.05
CA GLN A 156 -13.99 4.49 32.42
C GLN A 156 -15.10 3.72 33.16
N GLY A 157 -14.76 3.09 34.29
CA GLY A 157 -15.70 2.28 35.05
C GLY A 157 -16.96 3.06 35.45
N ALA A 158 -18.12 2.41 35.42
CA ALA A 158 -19.39 3.03 35.75
C ALA A 158 -19.43 3.51 37.21
N THR A 159 -19.20 4.81 37.45
CA THR A 159 -19.47 5.41 38.75
C THR A 159 -20.98 5.70 38.83
N PRO A 160 -21.66 5.44 39.95
CA PRO A 160 -23.12 5.63 40.08
C PRO A 160 -23.63 7.07 39.82
N PHE A 161 -22.71 8.02 39.66
CA PHE A 161 -23.00 9.45 39.59
C PHE A 161 -22.62 10.10 38.24
N GLN A 162 -22.00 9.37 37.31
CA GLN A 162 -21.68 9.87 35.97
C GLN A 162 -22.41 9.03 34.92
N ARG A 163 -23.38 9.65 34.23
CA ARG A 163 -24.25 8.98 33.25
C ARG A 163 -23.77 9.09 31.80
N ASP A 164 -22.76 9.91 31.53
CA ASP A 164 -22.38 10.32 30.17
C ASP A 164 -20.88 10.09 29.86
N LEU A 165 -20.30 8.98 30.32
CA LEU A 165 -18.95 8.60 29.92
C LEU A 165 -19.02 7.80 28.62
N LYS A 166 -18.64 8.43 27.51
CA LYS A 166 -18.47 7.76 26.23
C LYS A 166 -17.13 7.00 26.21
N PRO A 167 -17.11 5.70 25.89
CA PRO A 167 -15.85 5.00 25.64
C PRO A 167 -15.20 5.57 24.37
N THR A 168 -13.87 5.51 24.33
CA THR A 168 -13.10 5.83 23.11
C THR A 168 -12.16 4.68 22.79
N ALA A 169 -11.70 4.58 21.55
CA ALA A 169 -10.77 3.53 21.15
C ALA A 169 -9.68 4.03 20.20
N SER A 170 -8.52 3.37 20.24
CA SER A 170 -7.48 3.52 19.24
C SER A 170 -7.04 2.17 18.69
N VAL A 171 -6.84 2.14 17.38
CA VAL A 171 -6.39 0.96 16.63
C VAL A 171 -5.07 1.33 15.97
N ALA A 172 -3.98 0.74 16.44
CA ALA A 172 -2.69 0.82 15.78
C ALA A 172 -2.55 -0.39 14.84
N LEU A 173 -2.26 -0.13 13.59
CA LEU A 173 -2.09 -1.12 12.55
C LEU A 173 -0.61 -1.24 12.18
N THR A 174 -0.23 -2.44 11.76
CA THR A 174 1.00 -2.69 11.03
C THR A 174 0.58 -3.39 9.76
N ALA A 175 0.57 -2.65 8.65
CA ALA A 175 0.11 -3.17 7.38
C ALA A 175 1.25 -3.79 6.58
N SER A 176 0.93 -4.77 5.71
CA SER A 176 1.90 -5.31 4.74
C SER A 176 1.92 -4.48 3.44
N GLY A 177 1.07 -3.45 3.33
CA GLY A 177 0.89 -2.56 2.20
C GLY A 177 0.05 -1.35 2.62
N GLU A 178 -0.34 -0.49 1.67
CA GLU A 178 -1.08 0.74 1.99
C GLU A 178 -2.51 0.45 2.46
N VAL A 179 -2.92 1.03 3.60
CA VAL A 179 -4.27 0.91 4.14
C VAL A 179 -5.15 2.02 3.56
N SER A 180 -6.09 1.66 2.70
CA SER A 180 -7.02 2.64 2.12
C SER A 180 -7.92 3.30 3.17
N ALA A 181 -8.32 4.55 2.94
CA ALA A 181 -9.29 5.26 3.80
C ALA A 181 -10.61 4.49 3.97
N ALA A 182 -11.07 3.80 2.92
CA ALA A 182 -12.25 2.94 2.98
C ALA A 182 -12.07 1.76 3.94
N GLN A 183 -10.88 1.16 3.96
CA GLN A 183 -10.55 0.07 4.86
C GLN A 183 -10.42 0.55 6.31
N ALA A 184 -9.76 1.68 6.55
CA ALA A 184 -9.72 2.31 7.87
C ALA A 184 -11.13 2.62 8.40
N ARG A 185 -12.02 3.17 7.54
CA ARG A 185 -13.43 3.40 7.88
C ARG A 185 -14.14 2.10 8.26
N ALA A 186 -13.96 1.02 7.50
CA ALA A 186 -14.54 -0.29 7.83
C ALA A 186 -14.04 -0.82 9.19
N LEU A 187 -12.75 -0.62 9.50
CA LEU A 187 -12.18 -1.00 10.80
C LEU A 187 -12.76 -0.17 11.96
N ARG A 188 -12.98 1.15 11.77
CA ARG A 188 -13.67 1.99 12.76
C ARG A 188 -15.06 1.45 13.10
N TYR A 189 -15.87 1.17 12.08
CA TYR A 189 -17.22 0.62 12.27
C TYR A 189 -17.20 -0.75 12.93
N LEU A 190 -16.23 -1.61 12.59
CA LEU A 190 -16.05 -2.91 13.24
C LEU A 190 -15.82 -2.74 14.75
N VAL A 191 -14.89 -1.86 15.15
CA VAL A 191 -14.56 -1.62 16.55
C VAL A 191 -15.71 -0.95 17.31
N ALA A 192 -16.32 0.08 16.72
CA ALA A 192 -17.48 0.76 17.29
C ALA A 192 -18.66 -0.20 17.52
N SER A 193 -18.95 -1.09 16.56
CA SER A 193 -20.02 -2.08 16.71
C SER A 193 -19.74 -3.14 17.78
N ALA A 194 -18.47 -3.37 18.11
CA ALA A 194 -18.05 -4.41 19.07
C ALA A 194 -18.03 -3.93 20.53
N VAL A 195 -18.10 -2.62 20.76
CA VAL A 195 -18.06 -1.97 22.08
C VAL A 195 -19.34 -1.15 22.28
N ALA A 196 -20.11 -1.49 23.31
CA ALA A 196 -21.36 -0.82 23.60
C ALA A 196 -21.13 0.68 23.93
N GLY A 197 -21.85 1.56 23.21
CA GLY A 197 -21.79 3.02 23.43
C GLY A 197 -20.59 3.72 22.79
N LEU A 198 -19.76 3.02 22.02
CA LEU A 198 -18.67 3.60 21.25
C LEU A 198 -19.19 4.11 19.90
N ASP A 199 -18.96 5.38 19.61
CA ASP A 199 -19.28 5.98 18.31
C ASP A 199 -18.13 5.74 17.32
N PRO A 200 -18.38 5.47 16.03
CA PRO A 200 -17.34 5.38 15.01
C PRO A 200 -16.40 6.59 14.95
N ASP A 201 -16.92 7.78 15.27
CA ASP A 201 -16.15 9.04 15.30
C ASP A 201 -15.14 9.08 16.48
N ASP A 202 -15.41 8.30 17.53
CA ASP A 202 -14.58 8.16 18.74
C ASP A 202 -13.51 7.04 18.59
N VAL A 203 -13.28 6.54 17.37
CA VAL A 203 -12.28 5.50 17.04
C VAL A 203 -11.18 6.06 16.14
N ALA A 204 -9.97 6.17 16.69
CA ALA A 204 -8.79 6.56 15.93
C ALA A 204 -8.11 5.33 15.30
N VAL A 205 -7.82 5.37 13.99
CA VAL A 205 -7.03 4.34 13.28
C VAL A 205 -5.71 4.94 12.86
N ILE A 206 -4.61 4.33 13.28
CA ILE A 206 -3.24 4.83 13.14
C ILE A 206 -2.40 3.77 12.41
N ASP A 207 -1.65 4.19 11.40
CA ASP A 207 -0.72 3.31 10.67
C ASP A 207 0.66 3.20 11.35
N ASP A 208 1.52 2.35 10.80
CA ASP A 208 2.91 2.16 11.23
C ASP A 208 3.77 3.43 11.13
N SER A 209 3.44 4.32 10.19
CA SER A 209 4.02 5.65 10.00
C SER A 209 3.55 6.69 11.05
N ALA A 210 2.70 6.27 11.99
CA ALA A 210 2.02 7.12 12.99
C ALA A 210 1.07 8.17 12.37
N GLU A 211 0.66 7.98 11.12
CA GLU A 211 -0.36 8.80 10.46
C GLU A 211 -1.78 8.31 10.82
N LEU A 212 -2.68 9.28 11.00
CA LEU A 212 -4.08 9.04 11.33
C LEU A 212 -4.89 8.86 10.04
N ILE A 213 -5.42 7.66 9.81
CA ILE A 213 -6.11 7.35 8.56
C ILE A 213 -7.60 7.67 8.69
N GLY A 214 -8.09 8.61 7.86
CA GLY A 214 -9.52 8.80 7.61
C GLY A 214 -10.29 9.69 8.59
N LEU A 215 -9.63 10.52 9.40
CA LEU A 215 -10.28 11.55 10.24
C LEU A 215 -10.40 12.92 9.55
N ALA A 216 -9.59 13.20 8.52
CA ALA A 216 -9.68 14.46 7.77
C ALA A 216 -10.89 14.53 6.81
N ASP A 217 -11.50 13.39 6.49
CA ASP A 217 -12.49 13.27 5.41
C ASP A 217 -13.95 13.33 5.90
N GLU A 218 -14.22 13.22 7.21
CA GLU A 218 -15.59 13.20 7.76
C GLU A 218 -16.04 14.52 8.41
N ALA A 219 -15.13 15.43 8.77
CA ALA A 219 -15.52 16.77 9.22
C ALA A 219 -16.19 17.60 8.10
N THR A 220 -16.05 17.15 6.85
CA THR A 220 -16.70 17.72 5.67
C THR A 220 -17.54 16.62 5.05
N GLY A 221 -18.85 16.54 5.37
CA GLY A 221 -19.81 15.64 4.70
C GLY A 221 -20.02 15.93 3.20
N SER A 222 -19.04 16.54 2.55
CA SER A 222 -18.96 16.76 1.12
C SER A 222 -18.27 15.53 0.54
N THR A 223 -18.99 14.75 -0.27
CA THR A 223 -18.31 13.95 -1.30
C THR A 223 -17.36 14.91 -1.98
N THR A 224 -16.05 14.68 -1.87
CA THR A 224 -15.09 15.69 -2.30
C THR A 224 -15.42 16.04 -3.75
N ALA A 225 -15.31 17.31 -4.12
CA ALA A 225 -15.57 17.73 -5.51
C ALA A 225 -14.80 16.84 -6.51
N GLN A 226 -13.66 16.32 -6.07
CA GLN A 226 -12.82 15.33 -6.74
C GLN A 226 -13.52 13.98 -6.99
N ASP A 227 -14.15 13.36 -5.98
CA ASP A 227 -14.88 12.09 -6.15
C ASP A 227 -16.01 12.24 -7.18
N ARG A 228 -16.72 13.36 -7.10
CA ARG A 228 -17.82 13.64 -8.03
C ARG A 228 -17.32 13.94 -9.44
N ALA A 229 -16.18 14.62 -9.56
CA ALA A 229 -15.51 14.83 -10.83
C ALA A 229 -15.09 13.49 -11.46
N GLU A 230 -14.53 12.57 -10.68
CA GLU A 230 -14.09 11.25 -11.13
C GLU A 230 -15.28 10.37 -11.55
N GLU A 231 -16.38 10.37 -10.80
CA GLU A 231 -17.61 9.68 -11.18
C GLU A 231 -18.16 10.20 -12.52
N LEU A 232 -18.23 11.53 -12.69
CA LEU A 232 -18.69 12.16 -13.93
C LEU A 232 -17.74 11.85 -15.10
N LYS A 233 -16.42 11.91 -14.87
CA LYS A 233 -15.39 11.53 -15.84
C LYS A 233 -15.60 10.10 -16.34
N GLN A 234 -15.71 9.13 -15.44
CA GLN A 234 -15.92 7.72 -15.79
C GLN A 234 -17.26 7.48 -16.50
N LYS A 235 -18.32 8.20 -16.11
CA LYS A 235 -19.62 8.11 -16.80
C LYS A 235 -19.55 8.63 -18.22
N VAL A 236 -18.93 9.79 -18.43
CA VAL A 236 -18.76 10.40 -19.75
C VAL A 236 -17.82 9.57 -20.63
N GLN A 237 -16.67 9.14 -20.08
CA GLN A 237 -15.71 8.30 -20.79
C GLN A 237 -16.36 7.02 -21.32
N ARG A 238 -17.08 6.27 -20.47
CA ARG A 238 -17.78 5.05 -20.89
C ARG A 238 -18.81 5.29 -22.00
N LEU A 239 -19.52 6.42 -21.97
CA LEU A 239 -20.49 6.76 -23.01
C LEU A 239 -19.82 7.06 -24.34
N LEU A 240 -18.68 7.78 -24.31
CA LEU A 240 -17.93 8.11 -25.51
C LEU A 240 -17.23 6.88 -26.09
N GLU A 241 -16.57 6.07 -25.25
CA GLU A 241 -15.87 4.85 -25.66
C GLU A 241 -16.79 3.85 -26.37
N ALA A 242 -18.08 3.79 -26.02
CA ALA A 242 -19.05 2.96 -26.71
C ALA A 242 -19.19 3.30 -28.22
N ARG A 243 -18.89 4.55 -28.59
CA ARG A 243 -18.91 5.02 -29.99
C ARG A 243 -17.52 5.07 -30.62
N VAL A 244 -16.50 5.48 -29.86
CA VAL A 244 -15.16 5.77 -30.41
C VAL A 244 -14.16 4.63 -30.23
N GLY A 245 -14.48 3.63 -29.40
CA GLY A 245 -13.60 2.54 -29.02
C GLY A 245 -12.89 2.80 -27.67
N LEU A 246 -12.50 1.72 -27.00
CA LEU A 246 -11.75 1.78 -25.74
C LEU A 246 -10.43 2.52 -25.93
N GLY A 247 -10.12 3.48 -25.05
CA GLY A 247 -8.88 4.26 -25.12
C GLY A 247 -8.84 5.37 -26.18
N ASN A 248 -9.89 5.54 -26.98
CA ASN A 248 -10.00 6.58 -28.01
C ASN A 248 -10.75 7.85 -27.54
N ALA A 249 -11.07 7.95 -26.25
CA ALA A 249 -11.60 9.16 -25.62
C ALA A 249 -10.85 9.44 -24.32
N VAL A 250 -10.39 10.69 -24.15
CA VAL A 250 -9.84 11.20 -22.90
C VAL A 250 -10.78 12.29 -22.40
N VAL A 251 -11.24 12.15 -21.16
CA VAL A 251 -12.19 13.07 -20.55
C VAL A 251 -11.58 13.61 -19.28
N GLU A 252 -11.59 14.93 -19.13
CA GLU A 252 -11.28 15.59 -17.87
C GLU A 252 -12.46 16.44 -17.43
N VAL A 253 -12.82 16.32 -16.15
CA VAL A 253 -13.93 17.02 -15.53
C VAL A 253 -13.39 17.76 -14.32
N ALA A 254 -13.67 19.06 -14.26
CA ALA A 254 -13.44 19.88 -13.08
C ALA A 254 -14.78 20.33 -12.52
N VAL A 255 -15.01 20.02 -11.24
CA VAL A 255 -16.22 20.40 -10.50
C VAL A 255 -15.82 21.42 -9.45
N GLU A 256 -16.45 22.59 -9.48
CA GLU A 256 -16.37 23.57 -8.40
C GLU A 256 -17.63 23.40 -7.52
N THR A 257 -17.45 23.11 -6.24
CA THR A 257 -18.55 22.98 -5.28
C THR A 257 -18.63 24.18 -4.35
N ASP A 258 -19.84 24.52 -3.92
CA ASP A 258 -20.06 25.43 -2.82
C ASP A 258 -19.82 24.70 -1.49
N ASN A 259 -18.88 25.21 -0.68
CA ASN A 259 -18.54 24.62 0.62
C ASN A 259 -19.30 25.28 1.77
N GLU A 260 -20.13 26.29 1.48
CA GLU A 260 -20.92 26.95 2.50
C GLU A 260 -22.17 26.13 2.82
N SER A 261 -22.39 25.88 4.11
CA SER A 261 -23.65 25.36 4.61
C SER A 261 -24.50 26.52 5.14
N GLU A 262 -25.72 26.68 4.63
CA GLU A 262 -26.63 27.76 5.03
C GLU A 262 -27.91 27.17 5.64
N SER A 263 -28.32 27.67 6.81
CA SER A 263 -29.63 27.36 7.40
C SER A 263 -30.51 28.60 7.32
N ILE A 264 -31.48 28.57 6.40
CA ILE A 264 -32.44 29.65 6.22
C ILE A 264 -33.71 29.28 6.98
N ARG A 265 -34.02 30.02 8.04
CA ARG A 265 -35.29 29.92 8.75
C ARG A 265 -36.18 31.10 8.38
N GLU A 266 -37.16 30.85 7.52
CA GLU A 266 -38.17 31.81 7.12
C GLU A 266 -39.44 31.58 7.95
N ARG A 267 -39.91 32.64 8.62
CA ARG A 267 -41.20 32.66 9.30
C ARG A 267 -42.08 33.72 8.65
N ARG A 268 -43.11 33.28 7.94
CA ARG A 268 -44.04 34.16 7.22
C ARG A 268 -45.41 34.12 7.88
N PHE A 269 -45.95 35.30 8.15
CA PHE A 269 -47.31 35.47 8.68
C PHE A 269 -48.24 35.95 7.57
N ASP A 270 -49.43 35.34 7.47
CA ASP A 270 -50.50 35.87 6.63
C ASP A 270 -51.47 36.72 7.48
N PRO A 271 -51.52 38.05 7.31
CA PRO A 271 -52.42 38.91 8.08
C PRO A 271 -53.90 38.80 7.65
N GLN A 272 -54.20 38.13 6.53
CA GLN A 272 -55.56 37.99 6.00
C GLN A 272 -56.24 36.70 6.48
N GLU A 273 -55.47 35.64 6.72
CA GLU A 273 -55.94 34.43 7.41
C GLU A 273 -55.77 34.57 8.92
N ARG A 274 -56.74 35.23 9.57
CA ARG A 274 -56.83 35.29 11.03
C ARG A 274 -58.08 34.59 11.51
N VAL A 275 -57.93 33.74 12.51
CA VAL A 275 -59.03 33.06 13.19
C VAL A 275 -59.10 33.56 14.62
N ALA A 276 -60.28 34.01 15.06
CA ALA A 276 -60.50 34.40 16.45
C ALA A 276 -60.54 33.15 17.34
N ILE A 277 -59.59 33.02 18.26
CA ILE A 277 -59.47 31.88 19.19
C ILE A 277 -60.21 32.13 20.50
N SER A 278 -60.31 33.39 20.94
CA SER A 278 -61.15 33.76 22.09
C SER A 278 -61.63 35.21 22.00
N THR A 279 -62.86 35.41 22.43
CA THR A 279 -63.52 36.71 22.56
C THR A 279 -63.97 36.85 24.00
N GLU A 280 -63.43 37.83 24.73
CA GLU A 280 -63.87 38.19 26.07
C GLU A 280 -64.60 39.53 25.99
N THR A 281 -65.87 39.53 26.39
CA THR A 281 -66.70 40.73 26.42
C THR A 281 -67.06 41.00 27.88
N GLU A 282 -66.57 42.13 28.40
CA GLU A 282 -66.86 42.61 29.74
C GLU A 282 -67.83 43.80 29.63
N GLU A 283 -69.07 43.61 30.07
CA GLU A 283 -70.09 44.64 30.11
C GLU A 283 -70.28 45.12 31.56
N ALA A 284 -69.85 46.34 31.84
CA ALA A 284 -70.10 47.02 33.09
C ALA A 284 -71.21 48.05 32.90
N SER A 285 -72.38 47.79 33.48
CA SER A 285 -73.49 48.73 33.50
C SER A 285 -73.73 49.18 34.94
N ASN A 286 -73.48 50.46 35.21
CA ASN A 286 -73.71 51.08 36.51
C ASN A 286 -74.91 52.03 36.41
N THR A 287 -76.03 51.60 36.98
CA THR A 287 -77.25 52.39 37.12
C THR A 287 -77.22 53.07 38.49
N SER A 288 -77.06 54.39 38.55
CA SER A 288 -77.19 55.13 39.81
C SER A 288 -78.44 56.01 39.76
N GLN A 289 -79.40 55.73 40.64
CA GLN A 289 -80.58 56.56 40.84
C GLN A 289 -80.43 57.26 42.18
N ASN A 290 -80.22 58.56 42.13
CA ASN A 290 -80.28 59.38 43.33
C ASN A 290 -81.71 59.90 43.46
N SER A 291 -82.55 59.14 44.17
CA SER A 291 -83.79 59.70 44.71
C SER A 291 -83.40 60.56 45.90
N GLY A 292 -83.17 61.84 45.66
CA GLY A 292 -82.95 62.80 46.73
C GLY A 292 -84.16 62.80 47.65
N SER A 293 -84.06 62.12 48.80
CA SER A 293 -84.94 62.38 49.93
C SER A 293 -84.72 63.85 50.29
N GLY A 294 -85.76 64.64 50.06
CA GLY A 294 -85.70 66.10 50.01
C GLY A 294 -84.88 66.70 51.15
N ASP A 295 -84.01 67.63 50.79
CA ASP A 295 -83.54 68.63 51.73
C ASP A 295 -84.78 69.26 52.38
N VAL A 296 -84.86 69.18 53.71
CA VAL A 296 -85.87 69.87 54.50
C VAL A 296 -85.61 71.37 54.36
N THR A 297 -86.17 71.96 53.31
CA THR A 297 -86.21 73.40 53.16
C THR A 297 -87.33 73.97 54.02
N VAL A 298 -87.18 75.23 54.43
CA VAL A 298 -88.12 75.98 55.27
C VAL A 298 -89.54 76.07 54.69
N ALA A 299 -89.77 75.65 53.45
CA ALA A 299 -91.08 75.57 52.81
C ALA A 299 -91.98 74.47 53.38
N SER A 300 -91.44 73.42 54.01
CA SER A 300 -92.23 72.31 54.59
C SER A 300 -92.95 72.65 55.90
N ASN A 301 -92.82 73.87 56.42
CA ASN A 301 -93.43 74.31 57.70
C ASN A 301 -94.48 75.43 57.52
N LEU A 302 -94.90 75.73 56.29
CA LEU A 302 -95.94 76.70 56.00
C LEU A 302 -97.22 75.97 55.53
N PRO A 303 -98.40 76.16 56.16
CA PRO A 303 -99.60 75.36 55.90
C PRO A 303 -100.15 75.36 54.46
N ASP A 304 -99.70 76.27 53.58
CA ASP A 304 -100.20 76.41 52.20
C ASP A 304 -99.08 76.52 51.13
N GLY A 305 -97.91 75.91 51.37
CA GLY A 305 -96.83 75.87 50.39
C GLY A 305 -96.90 74.63 49.47
N ASP A 306 -97.31 74.81 48.21
CA ASP A 306 -97.18 73.79 47.16
C ASP A 306 -95.69 73.53 46.87
N GLY A 307 -95.17 72.40 47.34
CA GLY A 307 -93.80 71.94 47.09
C GLY A 307 -93.72 71.20 45.76
N GLU A 308 -93.20 71.85 44.73
CA GLU A 308 -92.92 71.26 43.42
C GLU A 308 -91.83 70.16 43.54
N GLY A 309 -92.10 69.02 42.90
CA GLY A 309 -91.46 67.73 43.18
C GLY A 309 -89.94 67.68 43.00
N GLY A 310 -89.28 66.93 43.89
CA GLY A 310 -87.86 66.60 43.78
C GLY A 310 -87.55 65.88 42.47
N GLY A 311 -86.75 66.50 41.61
CA GLY A 311 -86.24 65.88 40.40
C GLY A 311 -85.38 64.66 40.74
N THR A 312 -85.80 63.49 40.29
CA THR A 312 -84.96 62.28 40.35
C THR A 312 -83.86 62.43 39.32
N SER A 313 -82.60 62.40 39.76
CA SER A 313 -81.45 62.34 38.85
C SER A 313 -80.98 60.89 38.77
N SER A 314 -81.03 60.33 37.56
CA SER A 314 -80.46 59.03 37.25
C SER A 314 -79.26 59.20 36.34
N SER A 315 -78.11 58.67 36.74
CA SER A 315 -76.94 58.56 35.87
C SER A 315 -76.74 57.10 35.51
N GLN A 316 -76.72 56.83 34.20
CA GLN A 316 -76.45 55.53 33.63
C GLN A 316 -75.08 55.58 32.96
N GLN A 317 -74.14 54.78 33.45
CA GLN A 317 -72.85 54.58 32.79
C GLN A 317 -72.77 53.14 32.31
N SER A 318 -72.56 52.94 31.01
CA SER A 318 -72.30 51.62 30.45
C SER A 318 -70.94 51.63 29.78
N GLU A 319 -70.08 50.70 30.17
CA GLU A 319 -68.78 50.43 29.53
C GLU A 319 -68.82 48.99 29.00
N THR A 320 -68.64 48.83 27.70
CA THR A 320 -68.44 47.52 27.08
C THR A 320 -67.00 47.45 26.62
N ARG A 321 -66.27 46.44 27.11
CA ARG A 321 -64.89 46.16 26.73
C ARG A 321 -64.84 44.80 26.04
N GLU A 322 -64.42 44.79 24.79
CA GLU A 322 -64.21 43.57 24.01
C GLU A 322 -62.72 43.33 23.80
N ARG A 323 -62.24 42.13 24.12
CA ARG A 323 -60.89 41.65 23.81
C ARG A 323 -61.03 40.44 22.91
N VAL A 324 -60.48 40.52 21.70
CA VAL A 324 -60.45 39.39 20.75
C VAL A 324 -59.00 38.97 20.53
N ASN A 325 -58.70 37.72 20.86
CA ASN A 325 -57.42 37.09 20.54
C ASN A 325 -57.53 36.40 19.18
N TYR A 326 -56.60 36.72 18.29
CA TYR A 326 -56.50 36.11 16.97
C TYR A 326 -55.28 35.20 16.92
N GLU A 327 -55.44 34.05 16.30
CA GLU A 327 -54.32 33.25 15.80
C GLU A 327 -54.11 33.60 14.32
N VAL A 328 -52.86 33.88 13.95
CA VAL A 328 -52.44 34.17 12.57
C VAL A 328 -51.86 32.91 11.96
N SER A 329 -52.18 32.62 10.71
CA SER A 329 -51.49 31.55 9.97
C SER A 329 -49.99 31.85 9.92
N GLU A 330 -49.18 30.92 10.43
CA GLU A 330 -47.71 30.97 10.41
C GLU A 330 -47.17 29.86 9.49
N LEU A 331 -46.40 30.25 8.48
CA LEU A 331 -45.63 29.33 7.66
C LEU A 331 -44.17 29.38 8.09
N ASN A 332 -43.73 28.30 8.74
CA ASN A 332 -42.34 28.07 9.11
C ASN A 332 -41.67 27.22 8.03
N ARG A 333 -40.71 27.81 7.32
CA ARG A 333 -39.89 27.12 6.33
C ARG A 333 -38.45 27.12 6.81
N GLU A 334 -37.93 25.93 7.08
CA GLU A 334 -36.51 25.70 7.33
C GLU A 334 -35.90 25.08 6.07
N VAL A 335 -34.96 25.80 5.47
CA VAL A 335 -34.19 25.32 4.31
C VAL A 335 -32.74 25.13 4.76
N LEU A 336 -32.33 23.88 4.81
CA LEU A 336 -30.94 23.51 5.05
C LEU A 336 -30.28 23.33 3.68
N ARG A 337 -29.37 24.24 3.33
CA ARG A 337 -28.47 24.10 2.19
C ARG A 337 -27.22 23.38 2.68
N ALA A 338 -27.06 22.14 2.26
CA ALA A 338 -25.85 21.38 2.51
C ALA A 338 -24.71 21.89 1.62
N ALA A 339 -23.49 21.86 2.16
CA ALA A 339 -22.28 22.02 1.36
C ALA A 339 -22.18 20.89 0.32
N GLY A 340 -21.55 21.17 -0.83
CA GLY A 340 -21.35 20.22 -1.92
C GLY A 340 -22.22 20.47 -3.16
N ALA A 341 -23.01 21.55 -3.20
CA ALA A 341 -23.74 21.92 -4.41
C ALA A 341 -22.76 22.31 -5.54
N ILE A 342 -23.00 21.86 -6.78
CA ILE A 342 -22.15 22.20 -7.92
C ILE A 342 -22.37 23.67 -8.28
N ARG A 343 -21.32 24.48 -8.11
CA ARG A 343 -21.28 25.89 -8.51
C ARG A 343 -20.97 26.05 -9.99
N ARG A 344 -20.01 25.27 -10.51
CA ARG A 344 -19.60 25.31 -11.91
C ARG A 344 -18.99 23.98 -12.35
N LEU A 345 -19.29 23.58 -13.58
CA LEU A 345 -18.73 22.40 -14.22
C LEU A 345 -17.93 22.78 -15.48
N THR A 346 -16.70 22.29 -15.57
CA THR A 346 -15.88 22.40 -16.79
C THR A 346 -15.55 21.00 -17.28
N VAL A 347 -15.93 20.69 -18.52
CA VAL A 347 -15.66 19.40 -19.15
C VAL A 347 -14.82 19.60 -20.40
N ALA A 348 -13.67 18.95 -20.43
CA ALA A 348 -12.81 18.86 -21.60
C ALA A 348 -12.82 17.43 -22.11
N VAL A 349 -13.19 17.25 -23.37
CA VAL A 349 -13.22 15.95 -24.04
C VAL A 349 -12.30 16.00 -25.24
N LEU A 350 -11.39 15.03 -25.29
CA LEU A 350 -10.59 14.77 -26.46
C LEU A 350 -10.99 13.43 -27.06
N VAL A 351 -11.22 13.41 -28.36
CA VAL A 351 -11.63 12.21 -29.09
C VAL A 351 -10.61 11.92 -30.20
N ASN A 352 -10.24 10.66 -30.35
CA ASN A 352 -9.36 10.23 -31.42
C ASN A 352 -10.08 10.33 -32.78
N GLY A 353 -9.36 10.74 -33.82
CA GLY A 353 -9.86 10.79 -35.19
C GLY A 353 -10.19 9.41 -35.76
N THR A 354 -10.63 9.37 -37.00
CA THR A 354 -10.95 8.12 -37.71
C THR A 354 -9.95 7.89 -38.84
N GLU A 355 -9.49 6.66 -38.98
CA GLU A 355 -8.72 6.24 -40.15
C GLU A 355 -9.68 5.88 -41.28
N ILE A 356 -9.58 6.57 -42.40
CA ILE A 356 -10.26 6.21 -43.64
C ILE A 356 -9.27 5.55 -44.60
N GLU A 357 -9.69 4.45 -45.23
CA GLU A 357 -8.90 3.83 -46.29
C GLU A 357 -8.91 4.73 -47.52
N GLY A 358 -7.75 5.29 -47.85
CA GLY A 358 -7.54 6.02 -49.09
C GLY A 358 -7.65 5.09 -50.31
N ALA A 359 -7.82 5.67 -51.50
CA ALA A 359 -7.99 4.93 -52.75
C ALA A 359 -6.86 3.92 -53.08
N ASP A 360 -5.70 4.05 -52.42
CA ASP A 360 -4.51 3.21 -52.59
C ASP A 360 -4.33 2.16 -51.47
N GLY A 361 -5.31 1.99 -50.57
CA GLY A 361 -5.25 1.04 -49.45
C GLY A 361 -4.39 1.51 -48.26
N THR A 362 -3.95 2.77 -48.26
CA THR A 362 -3.27 3.40 -47.13
C THR A 362 -4.28 4.05 -46.20
N ALA A 363 -4.23 3.75 -44.90
CA ALA A 363 -5.01 4.44 -43.88
C ALA A 363 -4.55 5.89 -43.77
N VAL A 364 -5.46 6.83 -44.05
CA VAL A 364 -5.23 8.27 -43.86
C VAL A 364 -6.02 8.69 -42.63
N PHE A 365 -5.35 9.35 -41.69
CA PHE A 365 -5.99 9.91 -40.50
C PHE A 365 -6.79 11.16 -40.89
N GLU A 366 -8.08 11.15 -40.57
CA GLU A 366 -8.98 12.30 -40.75
C GLU A 366 -9.62 12.67 -39.40
N ASP A 367 -9.71 13.98 -39.14
CA ASP A 367 -10.46 14.48 -38.01
C ASP A 367 -11.95 14.13 -38.15
N ARG A 368 -12.62 13.88 -37.02
CA ARG A 368 -14.04 13.54 -37.05
C ARG A 368 -14.88 14.69 -37.62
N PRO A 369 -15.94 14.37 -38.38
CA PRO A 369 -16.80 15.39 -38.95
C PRO A 369 -17.46 16.23 -37.84
N GLU A 370 -17.60 17.55 -38.09
CA GLU A 370 -18.12 18.50 -37.10
C GLU A 370 -19.52 18.13 -36.59
N ALA A 371 -20.36 17.56 -37.45
CA ALA A 371 -21.68 17.06 -37.07
C ALA A 371 -21.64 15.90 -36.04
N GLU A 372 -20.62 15.04 -36.09
CA GLU A 372 -20.44 13.99 -35.08
C GLU A 372 -19.94 14.59 -33.76
N LEU A 373 -19.05 15.59 -33.82
CA LEU A 373 -18.57 16.29 -32.63
C LEU A 373 -19.70 17.04 -31.90
N GLU A 374 -20.64 17.63 -32.64
CA GLU A 374 -21.83 18.27 -32.06
C GLU A 374 -22.76 17.24 -31.39
N ALA A 375 -23.00 16.09 -32.03
CA ALA A 375 -23.79 15.01 -31.43
C ALA A 375 -23.13 14.43 -30.15
N LEU A 376 -21.80 14.29 -30.15
CA LEU A 376 -21.05 13.88 -28.95
C LEU A 376 -21.13 14.96 -27.87
N ARG A 377 -21.10 16.24 -28.22
CA ARG A 377 -21.28 17.35 -27.28
C ARG A 377 -22.64 17.29 -26.60
N ASP A 378 -23.72 17.07 -27.36
CA ASP A 378 -25.07 16.95 -26.80
C ASP A 378 -25.21 15.75 -25.86
N LEU A 379 -24.54 14.64 -26.20
CA LEU A 379 -24.50 13.45 -25.35
C LEU A 379 -23.77 13.72 -24.04
N VAL A 380 -22.61 14.38 -24.10
CA VAL A 380 -21.83 14.77 -22.91
C VAL A 380 -22.64 15.74 -22.05
N ALA A 381 -23.27 16.75 -22.66
CA ALA A 381 -24.10 17.74 -21.98
C ALA A 381 -25.26 17.08 -21.20
N SER A 382 -25.92 16.11 -21.82
CA SER A 382 -26.99 15.33 -21.19
C SER A 382 -26.48 14.42 -20.07
N ALA A 383 -25.27 13.86 -20.20
CA ALA A 383 -24.70 12.94 -19.24
C ALA A 383 -24.26 13.62 -17.93
N VAL A 384 -23.71 14.84 -18.04
CA VAL A 384 -23.22 15.64 -16.91
C VAL A 384 -24.27 16.58 -16.31
N GLY A 385 -25.41 16.76 -17.00
CA GLY A 385 -26.45 17.69 -16.57
C GLY A 385 -26.01 19.15 -16.72
N PHE A 386 -25.48 19.48 -17.90
CA PHE A 386 -25.01 20.82 -18.26
C PHE A 386 -26.08 21.89 -17.99
N ASP A 387 -25.68 22.97 -17.33
CA ASP A 387 -26.53 24.13 -17.08
C ASP A 387 -25.80 25.43 -17.45
N GLU A 388 -26.34 26.15 -18.44
CA GLU A 388 -25.81 27.43 -18.89
C GLU A 388 -25.95 28.52 -17.82
N ALA A 389 -26.99 28.45 -16.97
CA ALA A 389 -27.21 29.42 -15.89
C ALA A 389 -26.16 29.29 -14.77
N ARG A 390 -25.56 28.10 -14.59
CA ARG A 390 -24.42 27.88 -13.68
C ARG A 390 -23.09 28.36 -14.26
N GLY A 391 -23.03 28.62 -15.57
CA GLY A 391 -21.79 28.96 -16.27
C GLY A 391 -20.93 27.74 -16.59
N ASP A 392 -21.56 26.60 -16.81
CA ASP A 392 -20.86 25.37 -17.22
C ASP A 392 -20.26 25.53 -18.62
N VAL A 393 -19.11 24.87 -18.88
CA VAL A 393 -18.42 24.93 -20.19
C VAL A 393 -18.03 23.52 -20.63
N ILE A 394 -18.39 23.17 -21.87
CA ILE A 394 -18.00 21.90 -22.51
C ILE A 394 -17.15 22.21 -23.75
N THR A 395 -15.95 21.66 -23.78
CA THR A 395 -15.04 21.75 -24.94
C THR A 395 -14.76 20.35 -25.47
N ILE A 396 -15.06 20.12 -26.74
CA ILE A 396 -14.73 18.85 -27.43
C ILE A 396 -13.83 19.14 -28.62
N LYS A 397 -12.75 18.37 -28.75
CA LYS A 397 -11.82 18.42 -29.88
C LYS A 397 -11.48 17.02 -30.39
N SER A 398 -11.29 16.90 -31.70
CA SER A 398 -10.71 15.73 -32.35
C SER A 398 -9.22 15.95 -32.52
N MET A 399 -8.38 15.03 -32.05
CA MET A 399 -6.92 15.02 -32.31
C MET A 399 -6.40 13.58 -32.36
N GLN A 400 -5.30 13.34 -33.08
CA GLN A 400 -4.67 12.02 -33.13
C GLN A 400 -4.01 11.66 -31.79
N PHE A 401 -4.27 10.45 -31.29
CA PHE A 401 -3.60 9.94 -30.10
C PHE A 401 -2.36 9.15 -30.49
N GLU A 402 -1.32 9.21 -29.66
CA GLU A 402 -0.23 8.26 -29.78
C GLU A 402 -0.71 6.86 -29.39
N PRO A 403 -0.44 5.82 -30.20
CA PRO A 403 -0.83 4.47 -29.84
C PRO A 403 -0.10 4.06 -28.56
N VAL A 404 -0.87 3.73 -27.52
CA VAL A 404 -0.32 3.11 -26.32
C VAL A 404 0.24 1.76 -26.75
N ALA A 405 1.56 1.63 -26.77
CA ALA A 405 2.22 0.36 -27.04
C ALA A 405 1.66 -0.69 -26.08
N GLU A 406 1.15 -1.81 -26.60
CA GLU A 406 0.65 -2.90 -25.77
C GLU A 406 1.77 -3.34 -24.81
N LEU A 407 1.64 -2.96 -23.54
CA LEU A 407 2.50 -3.43 -22.46
C LEU A 407 2.17 -4.90 -22.20
N GLY A 408 2.92 -5.77 -22.88
CA GLY A 408 3.12 -7.15 -22.44
C GLY A 408 2.31 -8.18 -23.22
N THR A 409 2.98 -8.83 -24.16
CA THR A 409 2.77 -10.27 -24.36
C THR A 409 3.08 -10.95 -23.03
N LEU A 410 2.08 -11.61 -22.42
CA LEU A 410 2.27 -12.44 -21.23
C LEU A 410 3.52 -13.32 -21.43
N ALA A 411 4.54 -13.11 -20.59
CA ALA A 411 5.68 -14.00 -20.52
C ALA A 411 5.16 -15.36 -20.04
N ALA A 412 4.86 -16.26 -20.97
CA ALA A 412 4.68 -17.66 -20.65
C ALA A 412 5.95 -18.13 -19.92
N PRO A 413 5.84 -18.84 -18.78
CA PRO A 413 7.00 -19.33 -18.06
C PRO A 413 7.83 -20.17 -19.04
N GLY A 414 9.03 -19.66 -19.35
CA GLY A 414 9.93 -20.35 -20.26
C GLY A 414 10.26 -21.73 -19.70
N LEU A 415 10.43 -22.71 -20.58
CA LEU A 415 10.82 -24.09 -20.25
C LEU A 415 12.02 -24.20 -19.28
N PHE A 416 12.84 -23.15 -19.17
CA PHE A 416 13.99 -23.06 -18.25
C PHE A 416 13.63 -22.80 -16.79
N ASP A 417 12.48 -22.17 -16.48
CA ASP A 417 12.06 -21.89 -15.09
C ASP A 417 11.54 -23.15 -14.37
N GLN A 418 11.21 -24.20 -15.14
CA GLN A 418 10.86 -25.53 -14.62
C GLN A 418 12.08 -26.44 -14.39
N ILE A 419 13.29 -26.00 -14.75
CA ILE A 419 14.51 -26.80 -14.54
C ILE A 419 15.16 -26.32 -13.25
N HIS A 420 14.73 -26.89 -12.12
CA HIS A 420 15.45 -26.78 -10.86
C HIS A 420 16.80 -27.52 -10.99
N ILE A 421 17.85 -26.79 -11.39
CA ILE A 421 19.21 -27.33 -11.41
C ILE A 421 19.68 -27.46 -9.97
N ASP A 422 19.62 -28.69 -9.44
CA ASP A 422 20.23 -29.02 -8.15
C ASP A 422 21.75 -28.98 -8.29
N VAL A 423 22.34 -27.87 -7.82
CA VAL A 423 23.78 -27.61 -7.86
C VAL A 423 24.58 -28.77 -7.23
N MET A 424 23.99 -29.50 -6.28
CA MET A 424 24.63 -30.67 -5.65
C MET A 424 24.78 -31.86 -6.63
N SER A 425 23.79 -32.10 -7.49
CA SER A 425 23.84 -33.12 -8.54
C SER A 425 24.92 -32.82 -9.57
N LEU A 426 25.06 -31.54 -9.95
CA LEU A 426 26.05 -31.10 -10.92
C LEU A 426 27.49 -31.25 -10.39
N ILE A 427 27.70 -30.99 -9.10
CA ILE A 427 28.98 -31.23 -8.41
C ILE A 427 29.31 -32.73 -8.38
N GLN A 428 28.35 -33.61 -8.09
CA GLN A 428 28.57 -35.06 -8.09
C GLN A 428 28.96 -35.60 -9.48
N MET A 429 28.30 -35.12 -10.54
CA MET A 429 28.66 -35.47 -11.93
C MET A 429 30.05 -34.95 -12.32
N ALA A 430 30.39 -33.72 -11.96
CA ALA A 430 31.70 -33.15 -12.25
C ALA A 430 32.83 -33.96 -11.59
N VAL A 431 32.64 -34.41 -10.36
CA VAL A 431 33.65 -35.23 -9.66
C VAL A 431 33.75 -36.64 -10.26
N LEU A 432 32.63 -37.26 -10.65
CA LEU A 432 32.67 -38.54 -11.39
C LEU A 432 33.41 -38.42 -12.72
N ALA A 433 33.22 -37.32 -13.45
CA ALA A 433 33.95 -37.04 -14.69
C ALA A 433 35.46 -36.88 -14.44
N VAL A 434 35.87 -36.19 -13.37
CA VAL A 434 37.28 -36.06 -12.98
C VAL A 434 37.89 -37.42 -12.60
N VAL A 435 37.17 -38.24 -11.83
CA VAL A 435 37.63 -39.60 -11.48
C VAL A 435 37.77 -40.48 -12.71
N ALA A 436 36.80 -40.43 -13.64
CA ALA A 436 36.86 -41.15 -14.91
C ALA A 436 38.02 -40.68 -15.80
N LEU A 437 38.29 -39.36 -15.83
CA LEU A 437 39.40 -38.78 -16.59
C LEU A 437 40.76 -39.22 -16.01
N ILE A 438 40.90 -39.22 -14.67
CA ILE A 438 42.11 -39.71 -14.00
C ILE A 438 42.34 -41.20 -14.29
N LEU A 439 41.29 -42.03 -14.21
CA LEU A 439 41.38 -43.46 -14.56
C LEU A 439 41.72 -43.67 -16.04
N GLY A 440 41.08 -42.95 -16.95
CA GLY A 440 41.33 -43.03 -18.39
C GLY A 440 42.76 -42.62 -18.77
N LEU A 441 43.26 -41.52 -18.20
CA LEU A 441 44.58 -40.99 -18.53
C LEU A 441 45.71 -41.81 -17.89
N PHE A 442 45.58 -42.23 -16.63
CA PHE A 442 46.68 -42.84 -15.88
C PHE A 442 46.66 -44.37 -15.81
N VAL A 443 45.53 -45.03 -16.06
CA VAL A 443 45.44 -46.51 -16.02
C VAL A 443 45.26 -47.10 -17.42
N VAL A 444 44.34 -46.55 -18.22
CA VAL A 444 44.02 -47.10 -19.54
C VAL A 444 45.09 -46.75 -20.59
N ARG A 445 45.54 -45.49 -20.64
CA ARG A 445 46.57 -45.04 -21.60
C ARG A 445 47.91 -45.81 -21.52
N PRO A 446 48.50 -46.08 -20.35
CA PRO A 446 49.76 -46.83 -20.28
C PRO A 446 49.63 -48.35 -20.51
N LEU A 447 48.41 -48.90 -20.47
CA LEU A 447 48.15 -50.29 -20.84
C LEU A 447 48.00 -50.45 -22.37
N LEU A 448 47.41 -49.46 -23.04
CA LEU A 448 47.26 -49.46 -24.50
C LEU A 448 48.54 -49.02 -25.24
N ALA A 449 49.44 -48.28 -24.60
CA ALA A 449 50.73 -47.89 -25.17
C ALA A 449 51.79 -49.02 -25.17
N ARG A 450 51.41 -50.27 -24.90
CA ARG A 450 52.32 -51.43 -24.91
C ARG A 450 52.12 -52.24 -26.19
N GLY A 451 52.73 -51.78 -27.28
CA GLY A 451 52.80 -52.58 -28.51
C GLY A 451 53.20 -51.80 -29.74
N ALA A 452 54.49 -51.49 -29.91
CA ALA A 452 55.13 -51.35 -31.22
C ALA A 452 56.66 -51.23 -31.06
N GLU A 453 57.36 -52.35 -30.92
CA GLU A 453 58.76 -52.45 -31.29
C GLU A 453 58.91 -53.69 -32.18
N VAL A 454 59.23 -53.46 -33.47
CA VAL A 454 59.68 -54.50 -34.40
C VAL A 454 61.07 -54.10 -34.87
N PRO A 455 62.12 -54.88 -34.58
CA PRO A 455 63.43 -54.67 -35.16
C PRO A 455 63.57 -55.52 -36.43
N LEU A 456 64.00 -54.91 -37.55
CA LEU A 456 64.61 -55.67 -38.64
C LEU A 456 65.96 -55.07 -39.00
N LEU A 457 66.98 -55.92 -38.93
CA LEU A 457 68.38 -55.66 -39.19
C LEU A 457 68.69 -55.87 -40.69
N THR A 458 69.30 -54.85 -41.28
CA THR A 458 70.56 -54.84 -42.07
C THR A 458 70.81 -55.80 -43.25
N ALA A 459 71.38 -55.17 -44.30
CA ALA A 459 72.36 -55.61 -45.32
C ALA A 459 71.74 -55.80 -46.71
N GLY A 460 71.92 -54.89 -47.67
CA GLY A 460 73.16 -54.48 -48.38
C GLY A 460 72.79 -54.53 -49.88
N ASP A 461 73.26 -53.75 -50.83
CA ASP A 461 74.35 -52.80 -51.02
C ASP A 461 73.92 -51.87 -52.17
N GLY A 462 74.47 -50.66 -52.26
CA GLY A 462 74.37 -49.88 -53.50
C GLY A 462 74.56 -48.37 -53.35
N GLU A 463 75.83 -47.97 -53.24
CA GLU A 463 76.38 -46.68 -53.66
C GLU A 463 76.02 -45.41 -52.86
N ALA A 464 77.09 -44.83 -52.31
CA ALA A 464 77.25 -43.44 -51.94
C ALA A 464 77.90 -42.68 -53.13
N PRO A 465 78.20 -41.37 -53.07
CA PRO A 465 77.84 -40.37 -52.06
C PRO A 465 77.52 -38.96 -52.66
N LEU A 466 77.35 -37.97 -51.77
CA LEU A 466 77.50 -36.50 -51.95
C LEU A 466 76.28 -35.82 -52.61
N ASP A 467 75.76 -34.68 -52.16
CA ASP A 467 76.30 -33.60 -51.31
C ASP A 467 75.09 -32.82 -50.72
N GLY A 468 75.35 -31.88 -49.80
CA GLY A 468 74.39 -31.00 -49.10
C GLY A 468 73.36 -30.30 -49.99
N GLU A 469 72.33 -29.64 -49.48
CA GLU A 469 72.33 -28.70 -48.36
C GLU A 469 70.86 -28.27 -48.16
N ILE A 470 70.52 -28.06 -46.89
CA ILE A 470 69.39 -27.36 -46.26
C ILE A 470 68.58 -26.41 -47.17
N ASP A 471 67.25 -26.50 -47.18
CA ASP A 471 66.41 -25.45 -46.55
C ASP A 471 64.95 -25.85 -46.37
N ASP A 472 64.37 -25.20 -45.35
CA ASP A 472 62.98 -25.24 -44.90
C ASP A 472 61.96 -25.00 -46.03
N ASP A 473 60.74 -25.55 -45.90
CA ASP A 473 59.55 -24.70 -45.91
C ASP A 473 58.25 -25.49 -45.60
N TYR A 474 57.50 -24.89 -44.68
CA TYR A 474 56.08 -25.12 -44.45
C TYR A 474 55.28 -24.55 -45.63
N GLU A 475 54.20 -25.21 -46.05
CA GLU A 475 52.92 -24.54 -46.30
C GLU A 475 51.75 -25.50 -46.52
N LEU A 476 50.61 -25.12 -45.93
CA LEU A 476 49.29 -25.72 -46.05
C LEU A 476 48.60 -25.23 -47.34
N PRO A 477 47.77 -26.05 -48.02
CA PRO A 477 46.96 -25.56 -49.12
C PRO A 477 45.64 -24.91 -48.65
N GLU A 478 45.33 -23.81 -49.33
CA GLU A 478 44.25 -22.86 -49.15
C GLU A 478 42.83 -23.37 -49.51
N LEU A 479 41.83 -22.66 -48.97
CA LEU A 479 40.46 -22.59 -49.48
C LEU A 479 40.19 -21.18 -50.06
N PRO A 480 39.49 -21.04 -51.19
CA PRO A 480 39.04 -19.76 -51.77
C PRO A 480 37.70 -19.32 -51.15
N GLY A 481 37.23 -18.07 -51.16
CA GLY A 481 37.58 -16.80 -51.82
C GLY A 481 36.36 -15.86 -51.78
N LEU A 482 36.52 -14.62 -52.28
CA LEU A 482 35.54 -13.52 -52.50
C LEU A 482 35.15 -12.66 -51.28
N GLY A 483 35.22 -11.32 -51.29
CA GLY A 483 35.51 -10.34 -52.35
C GLY A 483 35.49 -8.92 -51.73
N GLY A 484 36.22 -7.97 -52.33
CA GLY A 484 36.46 -6.64 -51.79
C GLY A 484 35.61 -5.50 -52.36
N PHE A 485 35.73 -4.33 -51.72
CA PHE A 485 35.46 -2.94 -52.12
C PHE A 485 36.12 -2.08 -51.00
N GLY A 486 36.95 -1.03 -51.14
CA GLY A 486 37.51 -0.25 -52.24
C GLY A 486 37.74 1.21 -51.76
N GLY A 487 38.98 1.72 -51.83
CA GLY A 487 39.44 3.15 -51.90
C GLY A 487 39.21 4.08 -50.68
N ASP A 488 40.00 5.11 -50.35
CA ASP A 488 41.21 5.77 -50.91
C ASP A 488 41.74 6.81 -49.87
N ASP A 489 43.05 7.14 -49.93
CA ASP A 489 43.79 8.43 -49.72
C ASP A 489 43.37 9.46 -48.62
N ASP A 490 44.19 10.32 -47.99
CA ASP A 490 45.57 10.84 -48.12
C ASP A 490 45.80 11.66 -46.80
N GLY A 491 47.00 11.75 -46.20
CA GLY A 491 47.75 13.02 -46.22
C GLY A 491 48.00 13.62 -44.83
N GLY A 492 49.27 13.87 -44.50
CA GLY A 492 49.76 14.16 -43.13
C GLY A 492 49.82 15.62 -42.66
N GLY A 493 50.47 15.83 -41.50
CA GLY A 493 50.93 17.15 -41.02
C GLY A 493 50.92 17.33 -39.50
N PHE A 494 52.08 17.23 -38.85
CA PHE A 494 52.38 17.80 -37.51
C PHE A 494 52.73 19.30 -37.63
N PRO A 495 52.58 20.12 -36.57
CA PRO A 495 53.71 20.42 -35.64
C PRO A 495 53.30 20.59 -34.15
N MET A 496 54.12 20.15 -33.17
CA MET A 496 55.00 20.92 -32.23
C MET A 496 54.26 21.92 -31.31
N MET A 497 54.56 22.17 -30.03
CA MET A 497 55.71 21.99 -29.13
C MET A 497 55.17 22.28 -27.69
N ALA A 498 55.42 21.43 -26.69
CA ALA A 498 56.35 21.64 -25.56
C ALA A 498 56.26 23.00 -24.82
N ASP A 499 55.99 22.97 -23.51
CA ASP A 499 57.06 23.23 -22.54
C ASP A 499 56.76 22.67 -21.14
N PHE A 500 57.84 22.37 -20.43
CA PHE A 500 57.94 21.59 -19.20
C PHE A 500 58.64 22.42 -18.13
N ASP A 501 58.09 22.49 -16.92
CA ASP A 501 58.81 22.72 -15.65
C ASP A 501 57.80 22.39 -14.53
N GLY A 502 58.03 21.63 -13.46
CA GLY A 502 59.24 21.09 -12.87
C GLY A 502 59.04 21.05 -11.35
N GLY A 503 58.84 19.86 -10.79
CA GLY A 503 59.25 19.56 -9.40
C GLY A 503 58.18 19.41 -8.30
N GLY A 504 58.20 18.23 -7.67
CA GLY A 504 58.10 18.11 -6.21
C GLY A 504 56.74 17.70 -5.64
N GLY A 505 56.61 16.42 -5.26
CA GLY A 505 55.41 15.89 -4.61
C GLY A 505 55.26 16.25 -3.12
N ALA A 506 54.03 16.16 -2.64
CA ALA A 506 53.65 15.78 -1.28
C ALA A 506 52.16 15.38 -1.29
N GLU A 507 51.83 14.42 -0.43
CA GLU A 507 50.55 13.72 -0.31
C GLU A 507 49.39 14.66 0.06
N ASP A 508 48.27 14.58 -0.65
CA ASP A 508 47.02 15.27 -0.28
C ASP A 508 46.31 14.51 0.85
N ASP A 509 46.26 15.15 2.03
CA ASP A 509 45.66 14.66 3.26
C ASP A 509 44.11 14.73 3.20
N PRO A 510 43.39 13.59 3.29
CA PRO A 510 41.92 13.55 3.23
C PRO A 510 41.24 14.26 4.41
N VAL A 511 41.97 14.55 5.49
CA VAL A 511 41.44 15.23 6.68
C VAL A 511 41.18 16.72 6.40
N ALA A 512 42.03 17.38 5.62
CA ALA A 512 41.85 18.79 5.26
C ALA A 512 40.58 19.01 4.41
N LYS A 513 40.25 18.05 3.54
CA LYS A 513 39.03 18.07 2.71
C LYS A 513 37.76 17.87 3.53
N LEU A 514 37.84 17.06 4.60
CA LEU A 514 36.74 16.85 5.54
C LEU A 514 36.52 18.06 6.46
N GLN A 515 37.61 18.75 6.83
CA GLN A 515 37.55 19.97 7.63
C GLN A 515 36.92 21.14 6.84
N ALA A 516 37.25 21.27 5.55
CA ALA A 516 36.60 22.24 4.66
C ALA A 516 35.10 21.96 4.47
N LEU A 517 34.69 20.69 4.36
CA LEU A 517 33.27 20.30 4.24
C LEU A 517 32.45 20.49 5.53
N ILE A 518 33.10 20.51 6.70
CA ILE A 518 32.46 20.77 7.99
C ILE A 518 32.32 22.27 8.26
N GLU A 519 33.20 23.09 7.69
CA GLU A 519 33.12 24.55 7.77
C GLU A 519 31.98 25.09 6.89
N ASP A 520 31.82 24.55 5.68
CA ASP A 520 30.84 24.98 4.67
C ASP A 520 29.37 24.73 5.08
N ARG A 521 29.11 23.74 5.95
CA ARG A 521 27.74 23.41 6.41
C ARG A 521 27.26 24.17 7.64
N ARG A 522 28.10 24.96 8.31
CA ARG A 522 27.65 25.73 9.50
C ARG A 522 26.77 26.91 9.12
N ASP A 523 27.06 27.54 7.99
CA ASP A 523 26.33 28.72 7.54
C ASP A 523 24.91 28.34 7.08
N GLU A 524 24.73 27.19 6.42
CA GLU A 524 23.41 26.63 6.06
C GLU A 524 22.55 26.31 7.30
N THR A 525 23.15 25.76 8.37
CA THR A 525 22.42 25.49 9.61
C THR A 525 22.03 26.76 10.37
N MET A 526 22.80 27.84 10.26
CA MET A 526 22.43 29.12 10.86
C MET A 526 21.35 29.85 10.08
N GLU A 527 21.26 29.65 8.77
CA GLU A 527 20.19 30.20 7.93
C GLU A 527 18.85 29.51 8.20
N ILE A 528 18.84 28.19 8.40
CA ILE A 528 17.65 27.41 8.80
C ILE A 528 17.19 27.79 10.21
N LEU A 529 18.13 27.94 11.17
CA LEU A 529 17.78 28.38 12.53
C LEU A 529 17.28 29.83 12.58
N ARG A 530 17.76 30.72 11.70
CA ARG A 530 17.24 32.08 11.57
C ARG A 530 15.84 32.08 10.97
N SER A 531 15.59 31.26 9.94
CA SER A 531 14.26 31.08 9.34
C SER A 531 13.23 30.59 10.37
N TRP A 532 13.61 29.65 11.25
CA TRP A 532 12.72 29.16 12.30
C TRP A 532 12.47 30.18 13.42
N LEU A 533 13.40 31.11 13.66
CA LEU A 533 13.25 32.14 14.69
C LEU A 533 12.39 33.33 14.22
N GLU A 534 12.43 33.66 12.92
CA GLU A 534 11.59 34.73 12.33
C GLU A 534 10.13 34.29 12.16
N GLU A 535 9.85 32.98 12.00
CA GLU A 535 8.48 32.45 11.84
C GLU A 535 7.66 32.45 13.15
N ASP A 536 8.33 32.46 14.32
CA ASP A 536 7.69 32.53 15.64
C ASP A 536 7.32 33.96 16.08
N GLU A 537 7.93 35.01 15.50
CA GLU A 537 7.57 36.41 15.81
C GLU A 537 6.33 36.91 15.05
N GLU A 538 5.90 36.25 13.97
CA GLU A 538 4.66 36.60 13.23
C GLU A 538 3.38 35.95 13.82
N ARG A 539 3.49 35.10 14.84
CA ARG A 539 2.35 34.43 15.50
C ARG A 539 2.17 34.71 17.00
N ALA A 540 2.87 35.70 17.55
CA ALA A 540 2.71 36.14 18.96
C ALA A 540 1.84 37.38 19.12
#